data_AF-A0A081DEA4-F1
#
_entry.id   AF-A0A081DEA4-F1
#
_cell.length_a   1.000
_cell.length_b   1.000
_cell.length_c   1.000
_cell.angle_alpha   90.00
_cell.angle_beta   90.00
_cell.angle_gamma   90.00
#
_symmetry.space_group_name_H-M   'P 1'
#
loop_
_entity.id
_entity.type
_entity.pdbx_description
1 polymer ?
#
loop_
_entity_poly.entity_id
_entity_poly.type
_entity_poly.pdbx_seq_one_letter_code
_entity_poly.pdbx_strand_id
1 'polypeptide(L)'
;MVIKDRITFKYNVPHEAHFHIDYNRNVDKGTQENTFIVDNNILISFKHFTSIQLQKYNQSIGFNKTKEASKIVVTFANQLKTTVEL
;
A
#
# COMPACT_ATOMS: atom_id res chain seq x y z
N MET A 1 -4.22 12.92 -5.76
CA MET A 1 -5.28 12.57 -4.78
C MET A 1 -4.65 12.36 -3.41
N VAL A 2 -5.35 12.75 -2.32
CA VAL A 2 -4.86 12.55 -0.94
C VAL A 2 -5.92 11.80 -0.14
N ILE A 3 -5.52 10.67 0.45
CA ILE A 3 -6.35 9.86 1.36
C ILE A 3 -5.84 10.08 2.78
N LYS A 4 -6.76 10.25 3.73
CA LYS A 4 -6.44 10.43 5.15
C LYS A 4 -7.21 9.38 5.94
N ASP A 5 -6.51 8.36 6.40
CA ASP A 5 -7.07 7.35 7.27
C ASP A 5 -6.86 7.79 8.72
N ARG A 6 -7.95 7.77 9.48
CA ARG A 6 -7.97 8.14 10.90
C ARG A 6 -8.69 7.08 11.69
N ILE A 7 -8.01 6.54 12.67
CA ILE A 7 -8.58 5.55 13.59
C ILE A 7 -8.68 6.22 14.96
N THR A 8 -9.89 6.29 15.49
CA THR A 8 -10.16 6.90 16.80
C THR A 8 -10.25 5.79 17.84
N PHE A 9 -9.10 5.35 18.34
CA PHE A 9 -9.02 4.39 19.44
C PHE A 9 -8.32 5.00 20.65
N LYS A 10 -8.70 4.52 21.84
CA LYS A 10 -8.19 5.00 23.13
C LYS A 10 -6.74 4.56 23.40
N TYR A 11 -6.22 3.62 22.61
CA TYR A 11 -4.90 3.00 22.76
C TYR A 11 -4.16 3.04 21.42
N ASN A 12 -2.84 3.30 21.44
CA ASN A 12 -1.95 3.28 20.26
C ASN A 12 -1.67 1.84 19.82
N VAL A 13 -2.70 1.14 19.32
CA VAL A 13 -2.52 -0.18 18.72
C VAL A 13 -2.08 0.00 17.26
N PRO A 14 -1.08 -0.74 16.75
CA PRO A 14 -0.74 -0.71 15.33
C PRO A 14 -1.88 -1.25 14.48
N HIS A 15 -2.21 -0.53 13.41
CA HIS A 15 -3.20 -0.87 12.40
C HIS A 15 -2.52 -1.05 11.05
N GLU A 16 -3.13 -1.83 10.15
CA GLU A 16 -2.62 -2.08 8.81
C GLU A 16 -3.55 -1.53 7.73
N ALA A 17 -2.97 -0.85 6.75
CA ALA A 17 -3.62 -0.53 5.48
C ALA A 17 -2.95 -1.35 4.36
N HIS A 18 -3.78 -1.97 3.51
CA HIS A 18 -3.34 -2.84 2.43
C HIS A 18 -3.73 -2.20 1.09
N PHE A 19 -2.72 -1.78 0.32
CA PHE A 19 -2.90 -1.19 -1.00
C PHE A 19 -2.59 -2.26 -2.04
N HIS A 20 -3.64 -2.81 -2.64
CA HIS A 20 -3.54 -3.87 -3.63
C HIS A 20 -3.19 -3.31 -5.02
N ILE A 21 -2.20 -3.92 -5.66
CA ILE A 21 -1.73 -3.59 -7.00
C ILE A 21 -2.02 -4.80 -7.88
N ASP A 22 -2.79 -4.58 -8.95
CA ASP A 22 -3.24 -5.64 -9.86
C ASP A 22 -2.07 -6.41 -10.46
N TYR A 23 -2.24 -7.71 -10.73
CA TYR A 23 -1.18 -8.60 -11.20
C TYR A 23 -0.53 -8.17 -12.53
N ASN A 24 -1.22 -7.34 -13.31
CA ASN A 24 -0.76 -6.82 -14.60
C ASN A 24 -0.03 -5.48 -14.49
N ARG A 25 0.24 -5.01 -13.26
CA ARG A 25 0.95 -3.77 -12.96
C ARG A 25 2.32 -4.06 -12.38
N ASN A 26 3.28 -3.22 -12.73
CA ASN A 26 4.61 -3.27 -12.15
C ASN A 26 4.71 -2.23 -11.04
N VAL A 27 5.26 -2.61 -9.91
CA VAL A 27 5.62 -1.70 -8.83
C VAL A 27 7.12 -1.78 -8.61
N ASP A 28 7.77 -0.63 -8.51
CA ASP A 28 9.17 -0.57 -8.14
C ASP A 28 9.37 -1.14 -6.73
N LYS A 29 10.62 -1.41 -6.35
CA LYS A 29 10.94 -1.85 -4.98
C LYS A 29 10.85 -0.71 -3.94
N GLY A 30 10.14 0.37 -4.25
CA GLY A 30 10.21 1.64 -3.51
C GLY A 30 11.48 2.39 -3.90
N THR A 31 11.35 3.49 -4.63
CA THR A 31 12.47 4.36 -4.98
C THR A 31 12.97 5.20 -3.81
N GLN A 32 12.13 5.38 -2.78
CA GLN A 32 12.44 6.04 -1.50
C GLN A 32 11.77 5.27 -0.35
N GLU A 33 12.23 5.43 0.89
CA GLU A 33 11.79 4.65 2.07
C GLU A 33 10.26 4.64 2.31
N ASN A 34 9.51 5.56 1.71
CA ASN A 34 8.06 5.69 1.86
C ASN A 34 7.28 5.93 0.56
N THR A 35 7.93 5.77 -0.60
CA THR A 35 7.32 6.08 -1.90
C THR A 35 7.51 4.92 -2.88
N PHE A 36 6.43 4.55 -3.55
CA PHE A 36 6.37 3.48 -4.55
C PHE A 36 5.91 4.05 -5.89
N ILE A 37 6.48 3.53 -6.96
CA ILE A 37 6.11 3.88 -8.33
C ILE A 37 5.42 2.68 -8.98
N VAL A 38 4.21 2.89 -9.48
CA VAL A 38 3.45 1.90 -10.24
C VAL A 38 3.44 2.29 -11.72
N ASP A 39 3.84 1.35 -12.59
CA ASP A 39 3.95 1.51 -14.05
C ASP A 39 4.71 2.77 -14.50
N ASN A 40 5.72 3.19 -13.72
CA ASN A 40 6.53 4.39 -13.96
C ASN A 40 5.77 5.73 -13.99
N ASN A 41 4.47 5.74 -13.71
CA ASN A 41 3.62 6.91 -13.89
C ASN A 41 2.79 7.25 -12.63
N ILE A 42 2.57 6.29 -11.73
CA ILE A 42 1.79 6.54 -10.52
C ILE A 42 2.71 6.55 -9.32
N LEU A 43 2.81 7.67 -8.62
CA LEU A 43 3.54 7.79 -7.37
C LEU A 43 2.59 7.58 -6.19
N ILE A 44 2.94 6.68 -5.26
CA ILE A 44 2.21 6.46 -4.02
C ILE A 44 3.15 6.71 -2.84
N SER A 45 2.86 7.74 -2.04
CA SER A 45 3.70 8.14 -0.90
C SER A 45 2.92 8.10 0.42
N PHE A 46 3.60 7.68 1.48
CA PHE A 46 3.01 7.52 2.81
C PHE A 46 3.66 8.44 3.85
N LYS A 47 2.85 8.95 4.78
CA LYS A 47 3.29 9.70 5.96
C LYS A 47 2.55 9.23 7.21
N HIS A 48 3.20 9.38 8.36
CA HIS A 48 2.71 8.94 9.68
C HIS A 48 2.55 7.41 9.80
N PHE A 49 3.33 6.65 9.04
CA PHE A 49 3.44 5.21 9.17
C PHE A 49 4.50 4.81 10.21
N THR A 50 4.39 3.57 10.70
CA THR A 50 5.38 2.93 11.57
C THR A 50 6.28 1.99 10.77
N SER A 51 5.72 1.23 9.84
CA SER A 51 6.47 0.40 8.89
C SER A 51 5.74 0.30 7.54
N ILE A 52 6.51 0.06 6.48
CA ILE A 52 5.97 -0.21 5.15
C ILE A 52 6.71 -1.40 4.54
N GLN A 53 5.99 -2.27 3.86
CA GLN A 53 6.55 -3.41 3.16
C GLN A 53 5.79 -3.70 1.87
N LEU A 54 6.53 -4.09 0.84
CA LEU A 54 5.98 -4.63 -0.39
C LEU A 54 5.90 -6.16 -0.26
N GLN A 55 4.70 -6.70 -0.37
CA GLN A 55 4.44 -8.14 -0.28
C GLN A 55 3.86 -8.67 -1.57
N LYS A 56 4.16 -9.94 -1.86
CA LYS A 56 3.51 -10.71 -2.92
C LYS A 56 2.30 -11.46 -2.38
N TYR A 57 1.26 -11.60 -3.20
CA TYR A 57 0.09 -12.41 -2.87
C TYR A 57 -0.55 -13.01 -4.13
N ASN A 58 -1.38 -14.04 -3.95
CA ASN A 58 -2.11 -14.66 -5.06
C ASN A 58 -3.45 -13.94 -5.27
N GLN A 59 -3.55 -13.15 -6.33
CA GLN A 59 -4.78 -12.49 -6.75
C GLN A 59 -5.65 -13.48 -7.53
N SER A 60 -6.93 -13.57 -7.17
CA SER A 60 -7.92 -14.34 -7.94
C SER A 60 -8.20 -13.65 -9.28
N ILE A 61 -8.13 -14.43 -10.36
CA ILE A 61 -8.48 -13.99 -11.73
C ILE A 61 -9.63 -14.81 -12.32
N GLY A 62 -10.27 -15.66 -11.51
CA GLY A 62 -11.35 -16.54 -11.91
C GLY A 62 -11.44 -17.79 -11.04
N PHE A 63 -12.44 -18.62 -11.31
CA PHE A 63 -12.64 -19.88 -10.58
C PHE A 63 -11.39 -20.76 -10.64
N ASN A 64 -10.83 -21.09 -9.47
CA ASN A 64 -9.59 -21.86 -9.31
C ASN A 64 -8.37 -21.33 -10.10
N LYS A 65 -8.34 -20.03 -10.43
CA LYS A 65 -7.20 -19.41 -11.13
C LYS A 65 -6.68 -18.21 -10.35
N THR A 66 -5.37 -18.21 -10.10
CA THR A 66 -4.69 -17.10 -9.44
C THR A 66 -3.47 -16.65 -10.24
N LYS A 67 -3.06 -15.40 -10.03
CA LYS A 67 -1.78 -14.86 -10.50
C LYS A 67 -1.09 -14.14 -9.35
N GLU A 68 0.24 -14.12 -9.38
CA GLU A 68 1.02 -13.35 -8.43
C GLU A 68 0.78 -11.85 -8.66
N ALA A 69 0.43 -11.15 -7.59
CA ALA A 69 0.24 -9.72 -7.54
C ALA A 69 1.04 -9.13 -6.37
N SER A 70 1.10 -7.80 -6.32
CA SER A 70 1.82 -7.07 -5.29
C SER A 70 0.85 -6.30 -4.40
N LYS A 71 1.16 -6.15 -3.12
CA LYS A 71 0.47 -5.21 -2.23
C LYS A 71 1.46 -4.45 -1.36
N ILE A 72 1.16 -3.20 -1.09
CA ILE A 72 1.88 -2.41 -0.10
C ILE A 72 1.13 -2.54 1.22
N VAL A 73 1.81 -3.04 2.25
CA VAL A 73 1.26 -3.13 3.61
C VAL A 73 1.91 -2.05 4.46
N VAL A 74 1.08 -1.16 4.98
CA VAL A 74 1.52 -0.01 5.79
C VAL A 74 0.98 -0.18 7.19
N THR A 75 1.86 -0.25 8.18
CA THR A 75 1.45 -0.17 9.59
C THR A 75 1.46 1.27 10.07
N PHE A 76 0.49 1.65 10.90
CA PHE A 76 0.39 2.99 11.48
C PHE A 76 -0.36 2.95 12.81
N ALA A 77 -0.20 3.97 13.64
CA ALA A 77 -1.01 4.11 14.87
C ALA A 77 -2.35 4.79 14.53
N ASN A 78 -2.50 6.08 14.82
CA ASN A 78 -3.82 6.71 14.76
C ASN A 78 -4.13 7.36 13.42
N GLN A 79 -3.10 7.69 12.64
CA GLN A 79 -3.22 8.44 11.39
C GLN A 79 -2.29 7.87 10.34
N LEU A 80 -2.82 7.72 9.13
CA LEU A 80 -2.04 7.48 7.93
C LEU A 80 -2.44 8.52 6.90
N LYS A 81 -1.45 9.15 6.28
CA LYS A 81 -1.66 10.03 5.13
C LYS A 81 -1.04 9.38 3.90
N THR A 82 -1.87 9.15 2.90
CA THR A 82 -1.47 8.59 1.61
C THR A 82 -1.66 9.64 0.53
N THR A 83 -0.64 9.86 -0.28
CA THR A 83 -0.71 10.72 -1.46
C THR A 83 -0.53 9.86 -2.70
N VAL A 84 -1.39 10.06 -3.70
CA VAL A 84 -1.33 9.39 -5.00
C VAL A 84 -1.21 10.46 -6.08
N GLU A 85 -0.13 10.42 -6.85
CA GLU A 85 0.20 11.37 -7.93
C GLU A 85 0.32 10.62 -9.26
N LEU A 86 0.02 11.31 -10.36
CA LEU A 86 0.04 10.81 -11.75
C LEU A 86 1.08 11.58 -12.57
#